data_AF-X1DAV2-F1
#
_entry.id   AF-X1DAV2-F1
#
_cell.length_a   1.000
_cell.length_b   1.000
_cell.length_c   1.000
_cell.angle_alpha   90.00
_cell.angle_beta   90.00
_cell.angle_gamma   90.00
#
_symmetry.space_group_name_H-M   'P 1'
#
loop_
_entity.id
_entity.type
_entity.pdbx_description
1 polymer ?
#
loop_
_entity_poly.entity_id
_entity_poly.type
_entity_poly.pdbx_seq_one_letter_code
_entity_poly.pdbx_strand_id
1 'polypeptide(L)'
;TGPQRKLMKRAGRFHGVRNTALLGLVAALTFTGLQIRDRVVEANNDERAAGFVTALVNAEIEQVPGVVTALQDYRQWADPKLTNELEKHDEASNGRLKISLALLPSDPSQLPYLTNRLLNAEPEQVETIRSL
;
A
#
# COMPACT_ATOMS: atom_id res chain seq x y z
N THR A 1 1.43 44.59 -52.90
CA THR A 1 1.29 43.25 -52.28
C THR A 1 0.77 43.35 -50.84
N GLY A 2 -0.52 43.63 -50.68
CA GLY A 2 -1.22 43.76 -49.38
C GLY A 2 -2.33 42.72 -49.10
N PRO A 3 -3.07 42.22 -50.11
CA PRO A 3 -4.18 41.28 -49.88
C PRO A 3 -3.76 39.94 -49.30
N GLN A 4 -2.64 39.39 -49.77
CA GLN A 4 -2.14 38.05 -49.39
C GLN A 4 -1.74 37.95 -47.90
N ARG A 5 -1.15 39.01 -47.34
CA ARG A 5 -0.69 39.05 -45.94
C ARG A 5 -1.84 39.06 -44.92
N LYS A 6 -3.02 39.58 -45.31
CA LYS A 6 -4.23 39.61 -44.48
C LYS A 6 -4.92 38.24 -44.44
N LEU A 7 -4.86 37.48 -45.54
CA LEU A 7 -5.38 36.11 -45.62
C LEU A 7 -4.51 35.12 -44.81
N MET A 8 -3.18 35.23 -44.89
CA MET A 8 -2.29 34.36 -44.09
C MET A 8 -2.42 34.58 -42.58
N LYS A 9 -2.66 35.82 -42.11
CA LYS A 9 -2.95 36.10 -40.69
C LYS A 9 -4.25 35.46 -40.18
N ARG A 10 -5.22 35.18 -41.05
CA ARG A 10 -6.50 34.54 -40.70
C ARG A 10 -6.39 33.01 -40.72
N ALA A 11 -5.64 32.45 -41.66
CA ALA A 11 -5.37 31.02 -41.76
C ALA A 11 -4.52 30.48 -40.59
N GLY A 12 -3.46 31.21 -40.19
CA GLY A 12 -2.64 30.83 -39.03
C GLY A 12 -3.42 30.81 -37.71
N ARG A 13 -4.47 31.64 -37.61
CA ARG A 13 -5.31 31.75 -36.41
C ARG A 13 -6.24 30.54 -36.27
N PHE A 14 -6.76 30.01 -37.38
CA PHE A 14 -7.62 28.83 -37.36
C PHE A 14 -6.84 27.55 -37.03
N HIS A 15 -5.70 27.33 -37.69
CA HIS A 15 -4.83 26.20 -37.37
C HIS A 15 -4.19 26.34 -35.99
N GLY A 16 -3.85 27.56 -35.56
CA GLY A 16 -3.39 27.84 -34.21
C GLY A 16 -4.43 27.46 -33.16
N VAL A 17 -5.67 27.95 -33.28
CA VAL A 17 -6.74 27.62 -32.33
C VAL A 17 -7.07 26.13 -32.35
N ARG A 18 -7.15 25.50 -33.53
CA ARG A 18 -7.42 24.06 -33.64
C ARG A 18 -6.31 23.22 -32.99
N ASN A 19 -5.05 23.56 -33.23
CA ASN A 19 -3.91 22.84 -32.63
C ASN A 19 -3.85 23.07 -31.12
N THR A 20 -4.10 24.29 -30.65
CA THR A 20 -4.18 24.58 -29.20
C THR A 20 -5.33 23.84 -28.54
N ALA A 21 -6.50 23.76 -29.18
CA ALA A 21 -7.64 23.01 -28.67
C ALA A 21 -7.34 21.51 -28.58
N LEU A 22 -6.70 20.94 -29.61
CA LEU A 22 -6.26 19.54 -29.62
C LEU A 22 -5.23 19.27 -28.52
N LEU A 23 -4.23 20.14 -28.36
CA LEU A 23 -3.24 20.02 -27.28
C LEU A 23 -3.89 20.13 -25.90
N GLY A 24 -4.83 21.06 -25.71
CA GLY A 24 -5.60 21.18 -24.48
C GLY A 24 -6.40 19.93 -24.16
N LEU A 25 -7.03 19.32 -25.16
CA LEU A 25 -7.77 18.06 -25.00
C LEU A 25 -6.84 16.92 -24.62
N VAL A 26 -5.70 16.77 -25.29
CA VAL A 26 -4.69 15.74 -24.97
C VAL A 26 -4.15 15.95 -23.55
N ALA A 27 -3.85 17.19 -23.15
CA ALA A 27 -3.39 17.51 -21.81
C ALA A 27 -4.46 17.19 -20.76
N ALA A 28 -5.73 17.53 -21.01
CA ALA A 28 -6.84 17.22 -20.11
C ALA A 28 -7.01 15.70 -19.95
N LEU A 29 -7.02 14.94 -21.06
CA LEU A 29 -7.12 13.49 -21.01
C LEU A 29 -5.94 12.84 -20.27
N THR A 30 -4.72 13.32 -20.51
CA THR A 30 -3.52 12.84 -19.81
C THR A 30 -3.62 13.11 -18.32
N PHE A 31 -4.00 14.33 -17.93
CA PHE A 31 -4.17 14.71 -16.54
C PHE A 31 -5.24 13.88 -15.83
N THR A 32 -6.42 13.72 -16.45
CA THR A 32 -7.48 12.86 -15.93
C THR A 32 -7.03 11.40 -15.83
N GLY A 33 -6.33 10.89 -16.83
CA GLY A 33 -5.80 9.53 -16.83
C GLY A 33 -4.82 9.27 -15.69
N LEU A 34 -3.90 10.22 -15.40
CA LEU A 34 -2.99 10.13 -14.27
C LEU A 34 -3.74 10.14 -12.93
N GLN A 35 -4.72 11.04 -12.75
CA GLN A 35 -5.53 11.05 -11.52
C GLN A 35 -6.32 9.77 -11.29
N ILE A 36 -6.84 9.14 -12.35
CA ILE A 36 -7.54 7.85 -12.22
C ILE A 36 -6.53 6.75 -11.87
N ARG A 37 -5.38 6.72 -12.56
CA ARG A 37 -4.32 5.74 -12.31
C ARG A 37 -3.85 5.78 -10.87
N ASP A 38 -3.57 6.97 -10.33
CA ASP A 38 -3.07 7.11 -8.96
C ASP A 38 -4.08 6.57 -7.94
N ARG A 39 -5.38 6.86 -8.13
CA ARG A 39 -6.45 6.30 -7.28
C ARG A 39 -6.55 4.79 -7.36
N VAL A 40 -6.40 4.22 -8.56
CA VAL A 40 -6.46 2.77 -8.76
C VAL A 40 -5.25 2.07 -8.15
N VAL A 41 -4.05 2.67 -8.27
CA VAL A 41 -2.83 2.14 -7.64
C VAL A 41 -2.98 2.15 -6.12
N GLU A 42 -3.46 3.26 -5.55
CA GLU A 42 -3.73 3.39 -4.11
C GLU A 42 -4.72 2.33 -3.62
N ALA A 43 -5.86 2.19 -4.31
CA ALA A 43 -6.89 1.21 -3.96
C ALA A 43 -6.38 -0.24 -4.06
N ASN A 44 -5.66 -0.57 -5.13
CA ASN A 44 -5.09 -1.90 -5.31
C ASN A 44 -4.06 -2.24 -4.23
N ASN A 45 -3.23 -1.27 -3.82
CA ASN A 45 -2.25 -1.48 -2.76
C ASN A 45 -2.93 -1.65 -1.40
N ASP A 46 -4.00 -0.91 -1.13
CA ASP A 46 -4.82 -1.05 0.07
C ASP A 46 -5.48 -2.44 0.17
N GLU A 47 -6.08 -2.92 -0.93
CA GLU A 47 -6.67 -4.25 -1.01
C GLU A 47 -5.62 -5.36 -0.83
N ARG A 48 -4.46 -5.23 -1.48
CA ARG A 48 -3.35 -6.18 -1.31
C ARG A 48 -2.85 -6.22 0.12
N ALA A 49 -2.65 -5.06 0.75
CA ALA A 49 -2.28 -4.97 2.15
C ALA A 49 -3.31 -5.66 3.05
N ALA A 50 -4.61 -5.46 2.80
CA ALA A 50 -5.67 -6.15 3.54
C ALA A 50 -5.57 -7.68 3.38
N GLY A 51 -5.33 -8.16 2.15
CA GLY A 51 -5.11 -9.58 1.87
C GLY A 51 -3.94 -10.17 2.65
N PHE A 52 -2.82 -9.44 2.76
CA PHE A 52 -1.68 -9.88 3.57
C PHE A 52 -1.98 -9.91 5.07
N VAL A 53 -2.74 -8.94 5.59
CA VAL A 53 -3.18 -8.96 7.00
C VAL A 53 -4.07 -10.17 7.27
N THR A 54 -5.04 -10.46 6.38
CA THR A 54 -5.87 -11.66 6.50
C THR A 54 -5.04 -12.94 6.40
N ALA A 55 -4.07 -13.01 5.48
CA ALA A 55 -3.16 -14.14 5.36
C ALA A 55 -2.34 -14.32 6.64
N LEU A 56 -1.82 -13.23 7.23
CA LEU A 56 -1.03 -13.27 8.46
C LEU A 56 -1.83 -13.81 9.65
N VAL A 57 -3.07 -13.36 9.84
CA VAL A 57 -3.92 -13.82 10.95
C VAL A 57 -4.18 -15.33 10.85
N ASN A 58 -4.42 -15.82 9.63
CA ASN A 58 -4.72 -17.22 9.34
C ASN A 58 -3.48 -18.11 9.18
N ALA A 59 -2.31 -17.53 8.93
CA ALA A 59 -1.06 -18.24 8.69
C ALA A 59 -0.62 -19.05 9.91
N GLU A 60 0.00 -20.19 9.68
CA GLU A 60 0.75 -20.86 10.74
C GLU A 60 1.96 -20.01 11.15
N ILE A 61 2.42 -20.15 12.39
CA ILE A 61 3.49 -19.27 12.93
C ILE A 61 4.80 -19.38 12.12
N GLU A 62 5.08 -20.54 11.54
CA GLU A 62 6.23 -20.80 10.66
C GLU A 62 6.16 -20.01 9.34
N GLN A 63 4.96 -19.66 8.89
CA GLN A 63 4.73 -18.94 7.64
C GLN A 63 4.75 -17.42 7.83
N VAL A 64 4.67 -16.94 9.09
CA VAL A 64 4.66 -15.52 9.44
C VAL A 64 5.86 -14.76 8.87
N PRO A 65 7.12 -15.21 8.99
CA PRO A 65 8.26 -14.48 8.44
C PRO A 65 8.14 -14.25 6.93
N GLY A 66 7.66 -15.25 6.18
CA GLY A 66 7.44 -15.13 4.73
C GLY A 66 6.40 -14.06 4.39
N VAL A 67 5.30 -14.00 5.15
CA VAL A 67 4.26 -12.97 4.99
C VAL A 67 4.81 -11.58 5.37
N VAL A 68 5.61 -11.49 6.43
CA VAL A 68 6.24 -10.25 6.90
C VAL A 68 7.23 -9.68 5.87
N THR A 69 7.97 -10.54 5.16
CA THR A 69 8.82 -10.13 4.04
C THR A 69 7.99 -9.61 2.88
N ALA A 70 6.92 -10.30 2.48
CA ALA A 70 6.03 -9.86 1.41
C ALA A 70 5.32 -8.53 1.73
N LEU A 71 5.10 -8.25 3.01
CA LEU A 71 4.52 -7.01 3.51
C LEU A 71 5.44 -5.79 3.42
N GLN A 72 6.76 -5.96 3.22
CA GLN A 72 7.72 -4.84 3.24
C GLN A 72 7.39 -3.74 2.22
N ASP A 73 6.97 -4.12 1.01
CA ASP A 73 6.63 -3.17 -0.05
C ASP A 73 5.27 -2.46 0.19
N TYR A 74 4.46 -2.97 1.13
CA TYR A 74 3.10 -2.50 1.39
C TYR A 74 2.93 -1.90 2.80
N ARG A 75 4.02 -1.63 3.52
CA ARG A 75 4.00 -1.18 4.92
C ARG A 75 3.12 0.02 5.17
N GLN A 76 3.18 1.03 4.30
CA GLN A 76 2.37 2.25 4.45
C GLN A 76 0.85 1.98 4.46
N TRP A 77 0.39 0.90 3.83
CA TRP A 77 -1.02 0.48 3.84
C TRP A 77 -1.31 -0.63 4.84
N ALA A 78 -0.33 -1.50 5.11
CA ALA A 78 -0.51 -2.66 5.98
C ALA A 78 -0.42 -2.31 7.47
N ASP A 79 0.54 -1.48 7.87
CA ASP A 79 0.77 -1.15 9.28
C ASP A 79 -0.47 -0.54 9.96
N PRO A 80 -1.21 0.44 9.39
CA PRO A 80 -2.43 0.92 10.03
C PRO A 80 -3.50 -0.18 10.16
N LYS A 81 -3.58 -1.11 9.21
CA LYS A 81 -4.51 -2.25 9.28
C LYS A 81 -4.08 -3.26 10.34
N LEU A 82 -2.78 -3.53 10.47
CA LEU A 82 -2.21 -4.39 11.51
C LEU A 82 -2.48 -3.82 12.90
N THR A 83 -2.31 -2.51 13.10
CA THR A 83 -2.64 -1.86 14.38
C THR A 83 -4.12 -1.97 14.71
N ASN A 84 -5.01 -1.70 13.74
CA ASN A 84 -6.46 -1.86 13.94
C ASN A 84 -6.86 -3.32 14.20
N GLU A 85 -6.16 -4.28 13.59
CA GLU A 85 -6.40 -5.70 13.81
C GLU A 85 -5.89 -6.12 15.20
N LEU A 86 -4.74 -5.61 15.65
CA LEU A 86 -4.15 -5.88 16.96
C LEU A 86 -5.15 -5.63 18.11
N GLU A 87 -5.94 -4.56 18.01
CA GLU A 87 -6.96 -4.20 19.00
C GLU A 87 -8.13 -5.18 19.10
N LYS A 88 -8.36 -6.02 18.08
CA LYS A 88 -9.44 -7.01 18.05
C LYS A 88 -9.05 -8.33 18.70
N HIS A 89 -7.76 -8.52 18.99
CA HIS A 89 -7.22 -9.78 19.49
C HIS A 89 -6.87 -9.68 20.98
N ASP A 90 -7.36 -10.65 21.75
CA ASP A 90 -7.03 -10.77 23.17
C ASP A 90 -5.52 -10.93 23.37
N GLU A 91 -5.02 -10.49 24.53
CA GLU A 91 -3.59 -10.58 24.90
C GLU A 91 -3.01 -11.98 24.78
N ALA A 92 -3.84 -12.99 25.05
CA ALA A 92 -3.45 -14.39 25.04
C ALA A 92 -3.66 -15.10 23.69
N SER A 93 -4.17 -14.41 22.68
CA SER A 93 -4.45 -15.04 21.38
C SER A 93 -3.19 -15.22 20.54
N ASN A 94 -3.15 -16.30 19.76
CA ASN A 94 -2.11 -16.47 18.75
C ASN A 94 -2.21 -15.42 17.63
N GLY A 95 -3.40 -14.87 17.39
CA GLY A 95 -3.59 -13.77 16.43
C GLY A 95 -2.78 -12.53 16.82
N ARG A 96 -2.84 -12.12 18.08
CA ARG A 96 -2.05 -10.98 18.58
C ARG A 96 -0.55 -11.20 18.46
N LEU A 97 -0.06 -12.41 18.76
CA LEU A 97 1.35 -12.76 18.58
C LEU A 97 1.82 -12.55 17.14
N LYS A 98 1.08 -13.10 16.15
CA LYS A 98 1.43 -12.98 14.73
C LYS A 98 1.44 -11.52 14.26
N ILE A 99 0.45 -10.73 14.71
CA ILE A 99 0.34 -9.31 14.35
C ILE A 99 1.47 -8.49 14.99
N SER A 100 1.76 -8.70 16.28
CA SER A 100 2.87 -8.03 16.96
C SER A 100 4.23 -8.39 16.35
N LEU A 101 4.43 -9.63 15.90
CA LEU A 101 5.62 -10.02 15.13
C LEU A 101 5.71 -9.28 13.80
N ALA A 102 4.60 -9.13 13.10
CA ALA A 102 4.58 -8.44 11.82
C ALA A 102 4.77 -6.92 11.95
N LEU A 103 4.32 -6.32 13.06
CA LEU A 103 4.51 -4.90 13.37
C LEU A 103 5.93 -4.58 13.85
N LEU A 104 6.69 -5.57 14.35
CA LEU A 104 8.02 -5.36 14.93
C LEU A 104 9.00 -4.51 14.06
N PRO A 105 9.07 -4.68 12.72
CA PRO A 105 9.98 -3.88 11.90
C PRO A 105 9.63 -2.38 11.85
N SER A 106 8.36 -2.01 12.02
CA SER A 106 7.90 -0.61 11.99
C SER A 106 7.54 -0.04 13.36
N ASP A 107 7.19 -0.90 14.32
CA ASP A 107 6.86 -0.56 15.69
C ASP A 107 7.66 -1.42 16.70
N PRO A 108 8.84 -0.92 17.14
CA PRO A 108 9.65 -1.59 18.17
C PRO A 108 8.96 -1.67 19.54
N SER A 109 7.87 -0.94 19.78
CA SER A 109 7.14 -0.98 21.06
C SER A 109 6.47 -2.34 21.32
N GLN A 110 6.42 -3.22 20.32
CA GLN A 110 5.93 -4.58 20.44
C GLN A 110 6.91 -5.54 21.16
N LEU A 111 8.20 -5.17 21.27
CA LEU A 111 9.24 -6.00 21.90
C LEU A 111 8.93 -6.45 23.33
N PRO A 112 8.45 -5.59 24.25
CA PRO A 112 8.14 -5.99 25.62
C PRO A 112 7.01 -7.03 25.68
N TYR A 113 5.98 -6.86 24.84
CA TYR A 113 4.88 -7.83 24.74
C TYR A 113 5.38 -9.19 24.26
N LEU A 114 6.14 -9.21 23.16
CA LEU A 114 6.68 -10.45 22.59
C LEU A 114 7.62 -11.17 23.56
N THR A 115 8.45 -10.41 24.28
CA THR A 115 9.38 -10.96 25.28
C THR A 115 8.62 -11.56 26.47
N ASN A 116 7.61 -10.86 26.99
CA ASN A 116 6.77 -11.37 28.07
C ASN A 116 5.97 -12.61 27.63
N ARG A 117 5.50 -12.62 26.37
CA ARG A 117 4.79 -13.76 25.81
C ARG A 117 5.69 -14.99 25.66
N LEU A 118 6.92 -14.80 25.20
CA LEU A 118 7.95 -15.83 25.12
C LEU A 118 8.28 -16.45 26.48
N LEU A 119 8.38 -15.63 27.53
CA LEU A 119 8.72 -16.08 28.88
C LEU A 119 7.58 -16.86 29.55
N ASN A 120 6.33 -16.62 29.16
CA ASN A 120 5.14 -17.29 29.69
C ASN A 120 4.57 -18.37 28.75
N ALA A 121 5.23 -18.63 27.62
CA ALA A 121 4.80 -19.64 26.66
C ALA A 121 5.04 -21.05 27.22
N GLU A 122 4.06 -21.94 27.06
CA GLU A 122 4.23 -23.35 27.40
C GLU A 122 5.36 -23.98 26.56
N PRO A 123 6.06 -25.02 27.07
CA PRO A 123 7.24 -25.61 26.41
C PRO A 123 7.04 -26.02 24.94
N GLU A 124 5.82 -26.41 24.55
CA GLU A 124 5.45 -26.76 23.17
C GLU A 124 5.48 -25.54 22.22
N GLN A 125 5.30 -24.32 22.72
CA GLN A 125 5.38 -23.07 21.95
C GLN A 125 6.81 -22.50 21.88
N VAL A 126 7.70 -22.89 22.80
CA VAL A 126 9.10 -22.43 22.85
C VAL A 126 9.94 -23.07 21.74
N GLU A 127 9.65 -24.30 21.34
CA GLU A 127 10.39 -24.99 20.27
C GLU A 127 10.19 -24.31 18.92
N THR A 128 8.96 -23.86 18.63
CA THR A 128 8.61 -23.22 17.36
C THR A 128 9.14 -21.79 17.24
N ILE A 129 9.25 -21.06 18.36
CA ILE A 129 9.80 -19.68 18.36
C ILE A 129 11.33 -19.67 18.36
N ARG A 130 11.98 -20.72 18.88
CA ARG A 130 13.45 -20.83 18.90
C ARG A 130 14.07 -21.24 17.56
N SER A 131 13.30 -21.89 16.67
CA SER A 131 13.76 -22.31 15.33
C SER A 131 13.58 -21.26 14.24
N LEU A 132 13.10 -20.06 14.59
CA LEU A 132 12.97 -18.90 13.71
C LEU A 132 14.19 -17.99 13.78
#